data_AF-A0A378TP98-F1
#
_entry.id   AF-A0A378TP98-F1
#
_cell.length_a   1.000
_cell.length_b   1.000
_cell.length_c   1.000
_cell.angle_alpha   90.00
_cell.angle_beta   90.00
_cell.angle_gamma   90.00
#
_symmetry.space_group_name_H-M   'P 1'
#
loop_
_entity.id
_entity.type
_entity.pdbx_description
1 polymer ?
#
loop_
_entity_poly.entity_id
_entity_poly.type
_entity_poly.pdbx_seq_one_letter_code
_entity_poly.pdbx_strand_id
1 'polypeptide(L)'
;MARAIHVFRTPDRFVAGTVGQPGNRTFYLQAVHDARVVSVILEKQQVAVLAERIDALLLEVNRRFGTPLPPETVAVEDLNPLITPVDAEFRVGTMGLGWDSDAQTVVVELLAVTDTEFDASVVLDDAEDGPDAVRVFLTPESARQFATRSNRVISAGRPPCPLCEEPLDPEGHICVRTNGYKRAELFGSDDDPTPDVLVHGELTVLGRIRSASNATFLCEAAFDGDTAHCVYKPVAGEQPLWDFPDGTLAGRELATYLVSAQLGWNIVPHTIIRDGPAGPGMCQLWVDQPEEPEDEQPRVPDLVDLCPVEHLPAGYLPVLRAQDYAGDDVLLIHADDARLQLVAVFDVLVNNADRKGGHILDGVDGRVYGVDHGLCLHTEDKLRTVLWGWAGKPVDDDALEAVARLVDAVDGDFGNQLAQHITETEVVALGVRATEMLENPVMPTPDRRRPIPWPAF
;
A
#
# COMPACT_ATOMS: atom_id res chain seq x y z
N MET A 1 46.19 10.87 2.10
CA MET A 1 46.61 10.32 0.79
C MET A 1 45.92 11.16 -0.27
N ALA A 2 46.53 11.42 -1.42
CA ALA A 2 45.86 12.14 -2.50
C ALA A 2 44.64 11.32 -2.98
N ARG A 3 43.50 11.97 -3.20
CA ARG A 3 42.27 11.30 -3.63
C ARG A 3 42.38 10.69 -5.02
N ALA A 4 41.68 9.59 -5.26
CA ALA A 4 41.55 8.97 -6.57
C ALA A 4 40.30 9.51 -7.30
N ILE A 5 40.47 10.10 -8.48
CA ILE A 5 39.37 10.52 -9.36
C ILE A 5 39.34 9.62 -10.61
N HIS A 6 38.32 8.79 -10.74
CA HIS A 6 38.10 7.96 -11.91
C HIS A 6 37.20 8.68 -12.91
N VAL A 7 37.78 9.16 -14.01
CA VAL A 7 37.04 9.90 -15.05
C VAL A 7 36.74 9.01 -16.26
N PHE A 8 35.48 9.00 -16.69
CA PHE A 8 34.97 8.31 -17.89
C PHE A 8 34.29 9.32 -18.81
N ARG A 9 35.00 9.82 -19.82
CA ARG A 9 34.49 10.83 -20.77
C ARG A 9 33.59 10.24 -21.86
N THR A 10 33.84 9.01 -22.24
CA THR A 10 33.09 8.28 -23.28
C THR A 10 32.94 6.83 -22.83
N PRO A 11 32.19 6.57 -21.73
CA PRO A 11 32.00 5.21 -21.25
C PRO A 11 31.31 4.37 -22.33
N ASP A 12 31.79 3.15 -22.55
CA ASP A 12 31.08 2.18 -23.39
C ASP A 12 29.82 1.67 -22.68
N ARG A 13 29.84 1.71 -21.34
CA ARG A 13 28.75 1.24 -20.51
C ARG A 13 28.74 1.98 -19.18
N PHE A 14 27.58 2.49 -18.78
CA PHE A 14 27.34 2.98 -17.43
C PHE A 14 25.96 2.50 -16.97
N VAL A 15 25.93 1.62 -15.98
CA VAL A 15 24.70 0.92 -15.60
C VAL A 15 24.58 0.72 -14.09
N ALA A 16 23.34 0.74 -13.61
CA ALA A 16 22.99 0.17 -12.31
C ALA A 16 22.84 -1.35 -12.41
N GLY A 17 23.25 -2.04 -11.35
CA GLY A 17 23.08 -3.48 -11.17
C GLY A 17 23.03 -3.86 -9.70
N THR A 18 22.72 -5.13 -9.43
CA THR A 18 22.67 -5.67 -8.07
C THR A 18 23.39 -7.00 -7.98
N VAL A 19 24.00 -7.28 -6.83
CA VAL A 19 24.56 -8.59 -6.49
C VAL A 19 23.93 -9.05 -5.17
N GLY A 20 23.56 -10.33 -5.10
CA GLY A 20 22.89 -10.93 -3.94
C GLY A 20 21.42 -11.29 -4.21
N GLN A 21 20.79 -11.91 -3.22
CA GLN A 21 19.38 -12.32 -3.33
C GLN A 21 18.43 -11.13 -3.12
N PRO A 22 17.27 -11.08 -3.81
CA PRO A 22 16.21 -10.11 -3.50
C PRO A 22 15.94 -10.00 -1.99
N GLY A 23 15.86 -8.77 -1.46
CA GLY A 23 15.76 -8.50 -0.02
C GLY A 23 17.10 -8.23 0.68
N ASN A 24 18.22 -8.76 0.17
CA ASN A 24 19.57 -8.53 0.68
C ASN A 24 20.56 -8.20 -0.46
N ARG A 25 20.11 -7.39 -1.43
CA ARG A 25 20.90 -6.99 -2.60
C ARG A 25 21.77 -5.78 -2.28
N THR A 26 23.05 -5.87 -2.65
CA THR A 26 23.92 -4.69 -2.71
C THR A 26 23.79 -4.07 -4.10
N PHE A 27 23.53 -2.76 -4.16
CA PHE A 27 23.43 -2.03 -5.42
C PHE A 27 24.81 -1.50 -5.82
N TYR A 28 25.10 -1.60 -7.11
CA TYR A 28 26.33 -1.09 -7.70
C TYR A 28 26.02 -0.22 -8.90
N LEU A 29 26.78 0.85 -9.08
CA LEU A 29 26.95 1.49 -10.36
C LEU A 29 28.28 1.03 -10.96
N GLN A 30 28.26 0.64 -12.24
CA GLN A 30 29.44 0.18 -12.95
C GLN A 30 29.66 1.01 -14.21
N ALA A 31 30.84 1.63 -14.30
CA ALA A 31 31.33 2.34 -15.47
C ALA A 31 32.40 1.50 -16.18
N VAL A 32 32.29 1.36 -17.50
CA VAL A 32 33.20 0.58 -18.33
C VAL A 32 33.67 1.44 -19.50
N HIS A 33 34.98 1.38 -19.75
CA HIS A 33 35.56 1.88 -20.99
C HIS A 33 36.74 0.98 -21.37
N ASP A 34 36.69 0.38 -22.56
CA ASP A 34 37.59 -0.68 -23.02
C ASP A 34 37.69 -1.82 -21.99
N ALA A 35 38.90 -2.10 -21.49
CA ALA A 35 39.17 -3.12 -20.48
C ALA A 35 39.02 -2.60 -19.04
N ARG A 36 38.76 -1.30 -18.85
CA ARG A 36 38.69 -0.67 -17.53
C ARG A 36 37.26 -0.72 -17.02
N VAL A 37 37.07 -1.36 -15.87
CA VAL A 37 35.80 -1.45 -15.14
C VAL A 37 35.99 -0.82 -13.77
N VAL A 38 35.11 0.12 -13.41
CA VAL A 38 35.05 0.70 -12.06
C VAL A 38 33.65 0.50 -11.53
N SER A 39 33.53 -0.08 -10.33
CA SER A 39 32.25 -0.28 -9.65
C SER A 39 32.24 0.45 -8.31
N VAL A 40 31.10 1.03 -7.94
CA VAL A 40 30.90 1.69 -6.64
C VAL A 40 29.59 1.24 -6.01
N ILE A 41 29.55 1.18 -4.67
CA ILE A 41 28.37 0.75 -3.90
C ILE A 41 27.47 1.95 -3.62
N LEU A 42 26.17 1.77 -3.84
CA LEU A 42 25.14 2.76 -3.52
C LEU A 42 24.01 2.12 -2.73
N GLU A 43 23.22 2.94 -2.05
CA GLU A 43 21.92 2.54 -1.52
C GLU A 43 20.86 2.54 -2.63
N LYS A 44 19.82 1.71 -2.47
CA LYS A 44 18.68 1.65 -3.41
C LYS A 44 18.07 3.03 -3.65
N GLN A 45 17.91 3.83 -2.59
CA GLN A 45 17.33 5.17 -2.67
C GLN A 45 18.23 6.14 -3.45
N GLN A 46 19.55 6.03 -3.32
CA GLN A 46 20.49 6.86 -4.09
C GLN A 46 20.39 6.57 -5.59
N VAL A 47 20.29 5.29 -5.99
CA VAL A 47 20.10 4.93 -7.41
C VAL A 47 18.78 5.48 -7.96
N ALA A 48 17.70 5.42 -7.17
CA ALA A 48 16.39 5.96 -7.55
C ALA A 48 16.44 7.49 -7.75
N VAL A 49 17.03 8.21 -6.77
CA VAL A 49 17.18 9.68 -6.83
C VAL A 49 18.04 10.10 -8.02
N LEU A 50 19.10 9.36 -8.33
CA LEU A 50 19.95 9.67 -9.48
C LEU A 50 19.20 9.52 -10.81
N ALA A 51 18.42 8.44 -10.97
CA ALA A 51 17.60 8.22 -12.16
C ALA A 51 16.57 9.34 -12.36
N GLU A 52 15.82 9.68 -11.31
CA GLU A 52 14.83 10.76 -11.33
C GLU A 52 15.46 12.13 -11.66
N ARG A 53 16.60 12.45 -11.05
CA ARG A 53 17.31 13.73 -11.30
C ARG A 53 17.87 13.82 -12.72
N ILE A 54 18.32 12.71 -13.31
CA ILE A 54 18.75 12.67 -14.72
C ILE A 54 17.57 13.02 -15.63
N ASP A 55 16.39 12.42 -15.41
CA ASP A 55 15.20 12.70 -16.21
C ASP A 55 14.78 14.18 -16.09
N ALA A 56 14.80 14.74 -14.88
CA ALA A 56 14.50 16.14 -14.63
C ALA A 56 15.51 17.08 -15.31
N LEU A 57 16.82 16.78 -15.23
CA LEU A 57 17.87 17.57 -15.86
C LEU A 57 17.70 17.60 -17.39
N LEU A 58 17.43 16.44 -18.02
CA LEU A 58 17.22 16.38 -19.46
C LEU A 58 16.05 17.27 -19.90
N LEU A 59 14.92 17.23 -19.18
CA LEU A 59 13.76 18.09 -19.43
C LEU A 59 14.11 19.59 -19.32
N GLU A 60 14.90 19.97 -18.32
CA GLU A 60 15.36 21.34 -18.13
C GLU A 60 16.31 21.79 -19.26
N VAL A 61 17.26 20.94 -19.64
CA VAL A 61 18.23 21.20 -20.70
C VAL A 61 17.53 21.38 -22.05
N ASN A 62 16.55 20.54 -22.38
CA ASN A 62 15.73 20.72 -23.58
C ASN A 62 14.98 22.06 -23.57
N ARG A 63 14.38 22.42 -22.44
CA ARG A 63 13.67 23.69 -22.28
C ARG A 63 14.58 24.90 -22.47
N ARG A 64 15.80 24.85 -21.91
CA ARG A 64 16.72 26.00 -21.83
C ARG A 64 17.66 26.13 -23.03
N PHE A 65 18.11 25.01 -23.59
CA PHE A 65 19.11 24.95 -24.65
C PHE A 65 18.60 24.32 -25.95
N GLY A 66 17.35 23.86 -25.99
CA GLY A 66 16.75 23.24 -27.18
C GLY A 66 17.41 21.92 -27.60
N THR A 67 18.11 21.25 -26.66
CA THR A 67 18.75 19.97 -26.94
C THR A 67 17.67 18.91 -27.17
N PRO A 68 17.66 18.22 -28.32
CA PRO A 68 16.67 17.20 -28.61
C PRO A 68 16.64 16.13 -27.52
N LEU A 69 15.45 15.86 -26.97
CA LEU A 69 15.28 14.76 -26.04
C LEU A 69 15.19 13.45 -26.82
N PRO A 70 15.90 12.40 -26.37
CA PRO A 70 15.59 11.06 -26.83
C PRO A 70 14.14 10.72 -26.44
N PRO A 71 13.42 9.94 -27.28
CA PRO A 71 12.04 9.55 -26.99
C PRO A 71 11.94 8.78 -25.67
N GLU A 72 10.82 8.93 -24.97
CA GLU A 72 10.49 8.07 -23.85
C GLU A 72 10.28 6.65 -24.36
N THR A 73 11.12 5.72 -23.91
CA THR A 73 11.09 4.33 -24.34
C THR A 73 11.02 3.42 -23.11
N VAL A 74 10.10 2.45 -23.16
CA VAL A 74 9.93 1.40 -22.14
C VAL A 74 10.92 0.25 -22.36
N ALA A 75 11.49 0.16 -23.57
CA ALA A 75 12.48 -0.85 -23.94
C ALA A 75 13.86 -0.45 -23.41
N VAL A 76 14.48 -1.34 -22.63
CA VAL A 76 15.86 -1.20 -22.18
C VAL A 76 16.76 -1.95 -23.16
N GLU A 77 17.72 -1.26 -23.79
CA GLU A 77 18.61 -1.87 -24.79
C GLU A 77 19.64 -2.83 -24.18
N ASP A 78 20.22 -2.46 -23.03
CA ASP A 78 21.15 -3.31 -22.30
C ASP A 78 20.50 -3.86 -21.02
N LEU A 79 20.27 -5.18 -20.97
CA LEU A 79 19.85 -5.93 -19.79
C LEU A 79 20.94 -6.90 -19.29
N ASN A 80 22.14 -6.84 -19.84
CA ASN A 80 23.22 -7.74 -19.45
C ASN A 80 23.60 -7.54 -17.97
N PRO A 81 24.10 -8.59 -17.29
CA PRO A 81 24.55 -8.47 -15.91
C PRO A 81 25.77 -7.53 -15.77
N LEU A 82 26.11 -7.20 -14.52
CA LEU A 82 27.38 -6.53 -14.22
C LEU A 82 28.55 -7.41 -14.66
N ILE A 83 29.63 -6.79 -15.14
CA ILE A 83 30.86 -7.51 -15.44
C ILE A 83 31.46 -8.00 -14.11
N THR A 84 31.73 -9.30 -14.04
CA THR A 84 32.34 -9.94 -12.87
C THR A 84 33.87 -10.00 -13.02
N PRO A 85 34.65 -9.85 -11.93
CA PRO A 85 34.20 -9.64 -10.54
C PRO A 85 33.69 -8.21 -10.29
N VAL A 86 32.70 -8.09 -9.39
CA VAL A 86 32.13 -6.79 -9.00
C VAL A 86 32.82 -6.31 -7.72
N ASP A 87 34.08 -5.91 -7.87
CA ASP A 87 34.85 -5.31 -6.79
C ASP A 87 34.56 -3.81 -6.74
N ALA A 88 34.12 -3.32 -5.58
CA ALA A 88 33.80 -1.90 -5.41
C ALA A 88 35.02 -1.11 -4.94
N GLU A 89 35.26 0.04 -5.59
CA GLU A 89 36.28 0.99 -5.15
C GLU A 89 35.91 1.62 -3.81
N PHE A 90 34.65 2.06 -3.66
CA PHE A 90 34.13 2.68 -2.44
C PHE A 90 32.60 2.67 -2.38
N ARG A 91 32.05 3.11 -1.24
CA ARG A 91 30.62 3.41 -1.04
C ARG A 91 30.36 4.89 -1.27
N VAL A 92 29.35 5.23 -2.07
CA VAL A 92 28.99 6.61 -2.41
C VAL A 92 28.25 7.28 -1.25
N GLY A 93 28.71 8.47 -0.86
CA GLY A 93 28.01 9.35 0.08
C GLY A 93 27.20 10.42 -0.66
N THR A 94 27.89 11.20 -1.51
CA THR A 94 27.31 12.37 -2.19
C THR A 94 27.30 12.18 -3.70
N MET A 95 26.22 12.61 -4.37
CA MET A 95 26.08 12.56 -5.82
C MET A 95 25.87 13.95 -6.40
N GLY A 96 26.68 14.30 -7.40
CA GLY A 96 26.56 15.48 -8.24
C GLY A 96 25.95 15.15 -9.59
N LEU A 97 25.14 16.08 -10.10
CA LEU A 97 24.58 16.00 -11.44
C LEU A 97 24.63 17.38 -12.09
N GLY A 98 25.17 17.45 -13.31
CA GLY A 98 25.31 18.70 -14.06
C GLY A 98 25.19 18.50 -15.57
N TRP A 99 25.14 19.61 -16.30
CA TRP A 99 25.12 19.64 -17.77
C TRP A 99 26.34 20.40 -18.29
N ASP A 100 27.13 19.75 -19.14
CA ASP A 100 28.19 20.38 -19.91
C ASP A 100 27.62 20.89 -21.23
N SER A 101 27.51 22.21 -21.38
CA SER A 101 26.94 22.83 -22.58
C SER A 101 27.83 22.74 -23.80
N ASP A 102 29.15 22.65 -23.61
CA ASP A 102 30.11 22.64 -24.71
C ASP A 102 30.18 21.24 -25.33
N ALA A 103 30.20 20.21 -24.48
CA ALA A 103 30.20 18.81 -24.91
C ALA A 103 28.78 18.24 -25.13
N GLN A 104 27.73 18.96 -24.71
CA GLN A 104 26.34 18.49 -24.68
C GLN A 104 26.16 17.15 -23.96
N THR A 105 26.77 17.02 -22.78
CA THR A 105 26.73 15.79 -21.98
C THR A 105 26.21 16.03 -20.58
N VAL A 106 25.53 15.02 -20.03
CA VAL A 106 25.19 14.94 -18.62
C VAL A 106 26.43 14.48 -17.84
N VAL A 107 26.82 15.25 -16.84
CA VAL A 107 27.95 14.93 -15.96
C VAL A 107 27.40 14.37 -14.65
N VAL A 108 27.68 13.10 -14.40
CA VAL A 108 27.37 12.42 -13.13
C VAL A 108 28.65 12.34 -12.33
N GLU A 109 28.62 12.78 -11.07
CA GLU A 109 29.74 12.64 -10.15
C GLU A 109 29.32 11.92 -8.88
N LEU A 110 30.11 10.92 -8.47
CA LEU A 110 29.85 10.09 -7.30
C LEU A 110 31.04 10.20 -6.36
N LEU A 111 30.83 10.76 -5.17
CA LEU A 111 31.85 10.97 -4.16
C LEU A 111 31.78 9.90 -3.07
N ALA A 112 32.93 9.40 -2.64
CA ALA A 112 33.03 8.45 -1.55
C ALA A 112 32.47 9.03 -0.25
N VAL A 113 31.82 8.18 0.54
CA VAL A 113 31.40 8.54 1.89
C VAL A 113 32.63 8.82 2.76
N THR A 114 32.57 9.90 3.53
CA THR A 114 33.64 10.30 4.45
C THR A 114 33.03 10.68 5.79
N ASP A 115 33.82 10.61 6.86
CA ASP A 115 33.38 10.94 8.22
C ASP A 115 33.22 12.46 8.45
N THR A 116 33.55 13.29 7.46
CA THR A 116 33.51 14.75 7.54
C THR A 116 32.45 15.28 6.59
N GLU A 117 31.52 16.10 7.07
CA GLU A 117 30.57 16.78 6.19
C GLU A 117 31.31 17.81 5.32
N PHE A 118 31.16 17.69 4.00
CA PHE A 118 31.70 18.65 3.04
C PHE A 118 30.58 19.49 2.43
N ASP A 119 30.88 20.74 2.16
CA ASP A 119 29.99 21.67 1.48
C ASP A 119 29.69 21.16 0.05
N ALA A 120 28.46 21.39 -0.45
CA ALA A 120 28.06 21.03 -1.80
C ALA A 120 28.96 21.64 -2.90
N SER A 121 29.72 22.70 -2.58
CA SER A 121 30.74 23.31 -3.43
C SER A 121 31.93 22.41 -3.77
N VAL A 122 32.15 21.30 -3.04
CA VAL A 122 33.19 20.30 -3.34
C VAL A 122 32.80 19.39 -4.51
N VAL A 123 31.51 19.33 -4.84
CA VAL A 123 30.97 18.59 -5.98
C VAL A 123 31.36 19.35 -7.26
N LEU A 124 32.05 18.67 -8.16
CA LEU A 124 32.68 19.16 -9.39
C LEU A 124 33.89 20.09 -9.15
N ASP A 125 34.43 20.14 -7.93
CA ASP A 125 35.73 20.75 -7.61
C ASP A 125 36.85 19.71 -7.72
N ASP A 126 37.94 20.05 -8.42
CA ASP A 126 39.11 19.21 -8.64
C ASP A 126 40.20 19.38 -7.54
N ALA A 127 39.93 20.11 -6.45
CA ALA A 127 40.82 20.25 -5.30
C ALA A 127 41.41 18.93 -4.77
N GLU A 128 42.69 18.91 -4.40
CA GLU A 128 43.39 17.67 -4.02
C GLU A 128 42.92 17.04 -2.69
N ASP A 129 42.25 17.83 -1.84
CA ASP A 129 41.83 17.47 -0.47
C ASP A 129 40.41 16.85 -0.38
N GLY A 130 39.77 16.54 -1.52
CA GLY A 130 38.41 15.97 -1.56
C GLY A 130 38.32 14.44 -1.37
N PRO A 131 37.11 13.86 -1.30
CA PRO A 131 36.91 12.40 -1.30
C PRO A 131 37.20 11.78 -2.66
N ASP A 132 37.48 10.47 -2.67
CA ASP A 132 37.59 9.68 -3.92
C ASP A 132 36.30 9.83 -4.75
N ALA A 133 36.45 9.87 -6.07
CA ALA A 133 35.36 10.25 -6.96
C ALA A 133 35.31 9.40 -8.23
N VAL A 134 34.09 9.13 -8.73
CA VAL A 134 33.85 8.64 -10.09
C VAL A 134 33.07 9.71 -10.84
N ARG A 135 33.63 10.19 -11.96
CA ARG A 135 33.00 11.21 -12.82
C ARG A 135 32.74 10.61 -14.20
N VAL A 136 31.47 10.63 -14.62
CA VAL A 136 31.00 9.99 -15.86
C VAL A 136 30.28 11.02 -16.71
N PHE A 137 30.62 11.07 -17.99
CA PHE A 137 29.98 11.94 -18.98
C PHE A 137 29.09 11.08 -19.87
N LEU A 138 27.81 11.41 -19.95
CA LEU A 138 26.80 10.64 -20.68
C LEU A 138 26.16 11.51 -21.75
N THR A 139 25.93 10.93 -22.93
CA THR A 139 25.04 11.55 -23.91
C THR A 139 23.61 11.59 -23.36
N PRO A 140 22.72 12.46 -23.85
CA PRO A 140 21.31 12.46 -23.46
C PRO A 140 20.63 11.09 -23.60
N GLU A 141 20.98 10.35 -24.66
CA GLU A 141 20.48 9.01 -24.94
C GLU A 141 20.97 8.00 -23.88
N SER A 142 22.27 7.93 -23.63
CA SER A 142 22.82 7.03 -22.61
C SER A 142 22.33 7.38 -21.20
N ALA A 143 22.15 8.66 -20.90
CA ALA A 143 21.58 9.11 -19.63
C ALA A 143 20.12 8.65 -19.45
N ARG A 144 19.30 8.76 -20.51
CA ARG A 144 17.92 8.24 -20.50
C ARG A 144 17.90 6.72 -20.35
N GLN A 145 18.72 6.00 -21.11
CA GLN A 145 18.82 4.54 -20.99
C GLN A 145 19.26 4.10 -19.60
N PHE A 146 20.20 4.83 -18.98
CA PHE A 146 20.60 4.60 -17.59
C PHE A 146 19.43 4.77 -16.63
N ALA A 147 18.62 5.84 -16.76
CA ALA A 147 17.46 6.08 -15.90
C ALA A 147 16.41 4.96 -16.08
N THR A 148 16.02 4.63 -17.32
CA THR A 148 15.07 3.55 -17.60
C THR A 148 15.54 2.20 -17.08
N ARG A 149 16.82 1.85 -17.32
CA ARG A 149 17.41 0.61 -16.79
C ARG A 149 17.44 0.62 -15.27
N SER A 150 17.84 1.72 -14.64
CA SER A 150 17.94 1.83 -13.18
C SER A 150 16.59 1.60 -12.52
N ASN A 151 15.53 2.23 -13.04
CA ASN A 151 14.15 1.97 -12.61
C ASN A 151 13.80 0.49 -12.78
N ARG A 152 14.14 -0.12 -13.92
CA ARG A 152 13.91 -1.55 -14.13
C ARG A 152 14.72 -2.45 -13.20
N VAL A 153 15.95 -2.12 -12.83
CA VAL A 153 16.78 -2.89 -11.88
C VAL A 153 16.28 -2.76 -10.45
N ILE A 154 15.82 -1.57 -10.08
CA ILE A 154 15.15 -1.27 -8.81
C ILE A 154 13.84 -2.08 -8.71
N SER A 155 13.08 -2.14 -9.81
CA SER A 155 11.81 -2.88 -9.92
C SER A 155 11.99 -4.37 -10.24
N ALA A 156 13.14 -4.81 -10.75
CA ALA A 156 13.50 -6.23 -10.97
C ALA A 156 13.89 -6.93 -9.66
N GLY A 157 13.68 -6.28 -8.53
CA GLY A 157 13.47 -6.95 -7.26
C GLY A 157 12.10 -7.59 -7.27
N ARG A 158 12.11 -8.92 -7.35
CA ARG A 158 10.98 -9.84 -7.16
C ARG A 158 9.88 -9.78 -8.25
N PRO A 159 9.30 -10.91 -8.68
CA PRO A 159 8.15 -10.87 -9.58
C PRO A 159 7.05 -9.99 -8.96
N PRO A 160 6.38 -9.14 -9.75
CA PRO A 160 5.26 -8.37 -9.22
C PRO A 160 4.21 -9.37 -8.74
N CYS A 161 3.70 -9.14 -7.55
CA CYS A 161 2.52 -9.84 -7.09
C CYS A 161 1.42 -9.72 -8.16
N PRO A 162 0.82 -10.83 -8.63
CA PRO A 162 -0.28 -10.75 -9.60
C PRO A 162 -1.51 -10.03 -9.03
N LEU A 163 -1.54 -9.83 -7.70
CA LEU A 163 -2.55 -9.08 -6.99
C LEU A 163 -2.09 -7.64 -6.75
N CYS A 164 -1.11 -7.36 -5.88
CA CYS A 164 -0.81 -5.96 -5.51
C CYS A 164 0.36 -5.30 -6.26
N GLU A 165 0.91 -5.96 -7.28
CA GLU A 165 2.08 -5.52 -8.08
C GLU A 165 3.38 -5.29 -7.30
N GLU A 166 3.36 -5.48 -5.98
CA GLU A 166 4.54 -5.35 -5.13
C GLU A 166 5.54 -6.50 -5.33
N PRO A 167 6.83 -6.25 -5.10
CA PRO A 167 7.90 -7.24 -5.13
C PRO A 167 7.64 -8.51 -4.26
N LEU A 168 7.42 -9.70 -4.86
CA LEU A 168 7.20 -11.03 -4.26
C LEU A 168 8.46 -11.87 -3.88
N ASP A 169 8.72 -12.12 -2.58
CA ASP A 169 9.88 -12.91 -2.12
C ASP A 169 9.79 -14.41 -2.47
N PRO A 170 10.90 -15.18 -2.48
CA PRO A 170 10.90 -16.65 -2.71
C PRO A 170 10.09 -17.44 -1.67
N GLU A 171 9.92 -16.88 -0.48
CA GLU A 171 9.11 -17.45 0.60
C GLU A 171 7.67 -16.90 0.58
N GLY A 172 7.32 -16.03 -0.38
CA GLY A 172 6.11 -15.21 -0.39
C GLY A 172 6.31 -13.83 0.27
N HIS A 173 5.50 -12.84 -0.12
CA HIS A 173 5.42 -11.55 0.57
C HIS A 173 4.01 -11.35 1.14
N ILE A 174 3.88 -10.52 2.17
CA ILE A 174 2.61 -10.15 2.79
C ILE A 174 1.83 -9.27 1.81
N CYS A 175 0.94 -9.89 1.02
CA CYS A 175 0.13 -9.21 0.02
C CYS A 175 -1.04 -8.50 0.68
N VAL A 176 -1.18 -7.20 0.41
CA VAL A 176 -2.24 -6.36 0.97
C VAL A 176 -3.62 -6.73 0.46
N ARG A 177 -3.70 -7.18 -0.80
CA ARG A 177 -4.96 -7.61 -1.42
C ARG A 177 -5.51 -8.90 -0.80
N THR A 178 -4.71 -9.62 0.00
CA THR A 178 -5.10 -10.88 0.67
C THR A 178 -4.87 -10.84 2.18
N ASN A 179 -4.81 -9.65 2.78
CA ASN A 179 -4.52 -9.49 4.21
C ASN A 179 -3.31 -10.35 4.68
N GLY A 180 -2.18 -10.30 3.98
CA GLY A 180 -0.89 -10.71 4.54
C GLY A 180 -0.53 -12.20 4.63
N TYR A 181 -1.00 -13.04 3.72
CA TYR A 181 -0.62 -14.46 3.70
C TYR A 181 0.89 -14.71 3.43
N LYS A 182 1.49 -15.60 4.23
CA LYS A 182 2.64 -16.43 3.85
C LYS A 182 2.26 -17.90 4.01
N ARG A 183 2.66 -18.72 3.04
CA ARG A 183 2.42 -20.16 2.98
C ARG A 183 3.39 -20.91 3.90
N ALA A 184 2.83 -21.90 4.60
CA ALA A 184 3.41 -23.06 5.27
C ALA A 184 3.97 -22.94 6.71
N GLU A 185 3.37 -23.81 7.53
CA GLU A 185 3.75 -24.37 8.84
C GLU A 185 3.71 -23.44 10.04
N LEU A 186 2.53 -23.33 10.69
CA LEU A 186 2.32 -23.11 12.14
C LEU A 186 0.80 -23.06 12.43
N PHE A 187 0.04 -24.12 12.13
CA PHE A 187 -1.38 -24.19 12.52
C PHE A 187 -1.57 -25.20 13.66
N GLY A 188 -1.94 -24.66 14.83
CA GLY A 188 -2.37 -25.41 16.00
C GLY A 188 -3.82 -25.07 16.34
N SER A 189 -4.67 -26.11 16.26
CA SER A 189 -6.00 -26.35 16.83
C SER A 189 -7.18 -25.40 16.58
N ASP A 190 -8.29 -26.04 16.21
CA ASP A 190 -9.66 -25.56 15.94
C ASP A 190 -10.41 -25.02 17.18
N ASP A 191 -9.83 -24.14 17.98
CA ASP A 191 -10.56 -23.42 19.03
C ASP A 191 -10.67 -21.93 18.67
N ASP A 192 -11.90 -21.45 18.48
CA ASP A 192 -12.20 -20.03 18.26
C ASP A 192 -11.66 -19.24 19.47
N PRO A 193 -10.62 -18.41 19.31
CA PRO A 193 -9.92 -17.81 20.43
C PRO A 193 -10.89 -16.96 21.24
N THR A 194 -10.89 -17.17 22.55
CA THR A 194 -11.80 -16.44 23.43
C THR A 194 -11.49 -14.93 23.39
N PRO A 195 -12.50 -14.05 23.50
CA PRO A 195 -12.30 -12.60 23.63
C PRO A 195 -11.27 -12.22 24.71
N ASP A 196 -11.11 -13.06 25.73
CA ASP A 196 -10.16 -12.90 26.82
C ASP A 196 -8.70 -12.87 26.35
N VAL A 197 -8.33 -13.60 25.29
CA VAL A 197 -6.97 -13.57 24.73
C VAL A 197 -6.65 -12.20 24.17
N LEU A 198 -7.59 -11.59 23.43
CA LEU A 198 -7.39 -10.27 22.85
C LEU A 198 -7.37 -9.18 23.94
N VAL A 199 -8.17 -9.33 25.00
CA VAL A 199 -8.28 -8.34 26.09
C VAL A 199 -7.09 -8.43 27.05
N HIS A 200 -6.69 -9.63 27.47
CA HIS A 200 -5.74 -9.85 28.56
C HIS A 200 -4.38 -10.39 28.11
N GLY A 201 -4.27 -10.92 26.88
CA GLY A 201 -3.05 -11.56 26.42
C GLY A 201 -1.86 -10.63 26.24
N GLU A 202 -0.65 -11.17 26.39
CA GLU A 202 0.58 -10.46 26.06
C GLU A 202 0.68 -10.27 24.54
N LEU A 203 0.85 -9.01 24.10
CA LEU A 203 0.81 -8.65 22.68
C LEU A 203 2.22 -8.55 22.09
N THR A 204 2.57 -9.49 21.21
CA THR A 204 3.88 -9.55 20.52
C THR A 204 3.73 -9.12 19.07
N VAL A 205 4.54 -8.15 18.63
CA VAL A 205 4.56 -7.70 17.22
C VAL A 205 5.30 -8.73 16.36
N LEU A 206 4.59 -9.35 15.41
CA LEU A 206 5.17 -10.26 14.43
C LEU A 206 5.73 -9.50 13.21
N GLY A 207 5.06 -8.42 12.81
CA GLY A 207 5.48 -7.64 11.65
C GLY A 207 4.66 -6.37 11.43
N ARG A 208 5.15 -5.49 10.55
CA ARG A 208 4.43 -4.28 10.12
C ARG A 208 3.80 -4.47 8.75
N ILE A 209 2.51 -4.14 8.64
CA ILE A 209 1.78 -4.07 7.37
C ILE A 209 2.14 -2.73 6.71
N ARG A 210 3.01 -2.77 5.69
CA ARG A 210 3.63 -1.57 5.09
C ARG A 210 2.72 -0.79 4.14
N SER A 211 1.66 -1.42 3.69
CA SER A 211 0.70 -0.88 2.74
C SER A 211 -0.42 -0.07 3.39
N ALA A 212 -0.56 -0.15 4.71
CA ALA A 212 -1.45 0.72 5.44
C ALA A 212 -0.87 2.14 5.50
N SER A 213 -1.72 3.15 5.27
CA SER A 213 -1.35 4.56 5.37
C SER A 213 -0.96 4.97 6.80
N ASN A 214 -1.47 4.26 7.80
CA ASN A 214 -1.15 4.42 9.22
C ASN A 214 -0.25 3.29 9.72
N ALA A 215 0.41 3.48 10.85
CA ALA A 215 1.17 2.39 11.46
C ALA A 215 0.23 1.23 11.83
N THR A 216 0.40 0.09 11.15
CA THR A 216 -0.45 -1.10 11.31
C THR A 216 0.46 -2.32 11.47
N PHE A 217 0.18 -3.12 12.49
CA PHE A 217 1.02 -4.26 12.87
C PHE A 217 0.20 -5.54 12.93
N LEU A 218 0.78 -6.63 12.46
CA LEU A 218 0.32 -7.96 12.78
C LEU A 218 0.95 -8.37 14.11
N CYS A 219 0.12 -8.80 15.05
CA CYS A 219 0.53 -9.22 16.37
C CYS A 219 -0.05 -10.59 16.72
N GLU A 220 0.64 -11.28 17.62
CA GLU A 220 0.13 -12.44 18.34
C GLU A 220 -0.20 -12.01 19.77
N ALA A 221 -1.39 -12.33 20.25
CA ALA A 221 -1.81 -12.19 21.63
C ALA A 221 -1.81 -13.58 22.29
N ALA A 222 -1.17 -13.72 23.46
CA ALA A 222 -1.11 -14.99 24.19
C ALA A 222 -1.64 -14.83 25.62
N PHE A 223 -2.61 -15.66 26.02
CA PHE A 223 -3.22 -15.64 27.36
C PHE A 223 -3.62 -17.04 27.81
N ASP A 224 -3.24 -17.44 29.03
CA ASP A 224 -3.62 -18.72 29.65
C ASP A 224 -3.41 -19.99 28.79
N GLY A 225 -2.46 -19.95 27.85
CA GLY A 225 -2.12 -21.05 26.94
C GLY A 225 -2.80 -20.97 25.58
N ASP A 226 -3.76 -20.06 25.42
CA ASP A 226 -4.40 -19.75 24.15
C ASP A 226 -3.66 -18.62 23.42
N THR A 227 -3.68 -18.67 22.09
CA THR A 227 -3.04 -17.67 21.23
C THR A 227 -3.99 -17.22 20.14
N ALA A 228 -3.95 -15.93 19.80
CA ALA A 228 -4.75 -15.36 18.72
C ALA A 228 -3.94 -14.35 17.92
N HIS A 229 -4.06 -14.39 16.60
CA HIS A 229 -3.54 -13.33 15.74
C HIS A 229 -4.48 -12.13 15.76
N CYS A 230 -3.91 -10.93 15.68
CA CYS A 230 -4.68 -9.70 15.63
C CYS A 230 -3.94 -8.57 14.90
N VAL A 231 -4.71 -7.62 14.40
CA VAL A 231 -4.21 -6.36 13.85
C VAL A 231 -4.18 -5.31 14.95
N TYR A 232 -3.02 -4.73 15.18
CA TYR A 232 -2.82 -3.62 16.13
C TYR A 232 -2.51 -2.32 15.39
N LYS A 233 -3.32 -1.28 15.62
CA LYS A 233 -3.09 0.09 15.10
C LYS A 233 -2.94 1.06 16.28
N PRO A 234 -1.72 1.48 16.66
CA PRO A 234 -1.53 2.46 17.74
C PRO A 234 -2.08 3.83 17.36
N VAL A 235 -2.68 4.52 18.32
CA VAL A 235 -3.17 5.90 18.15
C VAL A 235 -2.02 6.84 17.73
N ALA A 236 -0.83 6.65 18.31
CA ALA A 236 0.36 7.43 17.96
C ALA A 236 0.84 7.20 16.51
N GLY A 237 0.35 6.16 15.84
CA GLY A 237 0.64 5.82 14.45
C GLY A 237 -0.33 6.40 13.44
N GLU A 238 -1.36 7.12 13.90
CA GLU A 238 -2.36 7.76 13.05
C GLU A 238 -1.79 9.00 12.35
N GLN A 239 -2.06 9.11 11.06
CA GLN A 239 -1.86 10.32 10.28
C GLN A 239 -3.10 11.19 10.39
N PRO A 240 -2.98 12.43 10.92
CA PRO A 240 -4.11 13.34 11.02
C PRO A 240 -4.73 13.61 9.64
N LEU A 241 -6.06 13.47 9.54
CA LEU A 241 -6.82 13.79 8.35
C LEU A 241 -7.64 15.06 8.60
N TRP A 242 -7.44 16.08 7.76
CA TRP A 242 -8.11 17.37 7.91
C TRP A 242 -9.64 17.25 7.87
N ASP A 243 -10.16 16.21 7.20
CA ASP A 243 -11.58 15.94 7.04
C ASP A 243 -12.13 14.86 7.98
N PHE A 244 -11.32 14.43 8.96
CA PHE A 244 -11.70 13.67 10.15
C PHE A 244 -10.98 14.28 11.38
N PRO A 245 -11.33 15.51 11.79
CA PRO A 245 -10.53 16.30 12.72
C PRO A 245 -10.68 15.86 14.19
N ASP A 246 -11.76 15.17 14.53
CA ASP A 246 -12.12 14.81 15.91
C ASP A 246 -11.90 13.32 16.20
N GLY A 247 -11.50 13.04 17.44
CA GLY A 247 -11.30 11.68 17.94
C GLY A 247 -10.03 11.00 17.40
N THR A 248 -10.06 9.68 17.36
CA THR A 248 -8.97 8.84 16.82
C THR A 248 -9.53 7.86 15.82
N LEU A 249 -8.73 7.43 14.84
CA LEU A 249 -9.11 6.39 13.90
C LEU A 249 -9.34 5.05 14.63
N ALA A 250 -8.54 4.74 15.65
CA ALA A 250 -8.74 3.60 16.54
C ALA A 250 -10.10 3.64 17.26
N GLY A 251 -10.53 4.83 17.72
CA GLY A 251 -11.86 5.06 18.28
C GLY A 251 -12.97 4.74 17.29
N ARG A 252 -12.82 5.16 16.03
CA ARG A 252 -13.79 4.90 14.95
C ARG A 252 -13.88 3.42 14.59
N GLU A 253 -12.76 2.70 14.60
CA GLU A 253 -12.72 1.24 14.40
C GLU A 253 -13.55 0.53 15.48
N LEU A 254 -13.32 0.87 16.75
CA LEU A 254 -14.10 0.31 17.86
C LEU A 254 -15.57 0.71 17.81
N ALA A 255 -15.88 1.99 17.59
CA ALA A 255 -17.27 2.46 17.46
C ALA A 255 -18.02 1.72 16.35
N THR A 256 -17.36 1.49 15.20
CA THR A 256 -17.93 0.76 14.07
C THR A 256 -18.16 -0.72 14.41
N TYR A 257 -17.22 -1.37 15.08
CA TYR A 257 -17.44 -2.72 15.63
C TYR A 257 -18.64 -2.77 16.58
N LEU A 258 -18.77 -1.82 17.50
CA LEU A 258 -19.89 -1.76 18.45
C LEU A 258 -21.24 -1.64 17.73
N VAL A 259 -21.33 -0.85 16.65
CA VAL A 259 -22.53 -0.78 15.80
C VAL A 259 -22.82 -2.14 15.15
N SER A 260 -21.81 -2.81 14.60
CA SER A 260 -21.99 -4.15 14.02
C SER A 260 -22.45 -5.19 15.04
N ALA A 261 -21.96 -5.11 16.28
CA ALA A 261 -22.37 -6.00 17.37
C ALA A 261 -23.81 -5.70 17.83
N GLN A 262 -24.16 -4.41 17.94
CA GLN A 262 -25.51 -3.96 18.31
C GLN A 262 -26.58 -4.37 17.29
N LEU A 263 -26.23 -4.36 16.00
CA LEU A 263 -27.09 -4.88 14.93
C LEU A 263 -27.24 -6.41 14.97
N GLY A 264 -26.34 -7.12 15.67
CA GLY A 264 -26.27 -8.58 15.70
C GLY A 264 -25.65 -9.19 14.44
N TRP A 265 -25.18 -8.36 13.50
CA TRP A 265 -24.63 -8.82 12.23
C TRP A 265 -23.22 -9.40 12.39
N ASN A 266 -22.42 -8.86 13.32
CA ASN A 266 -21.06 -9.31 13.60
C ASN A 266 -20.21 -9.46 12.33
N ILE A 267 -20.30 -8.46 11.43
CA ILE A 267 -19.58 -8.37 10.16
C ILE A 267 -18.30 -7.54 10.28
N VAL A 268 -18.04 -6.94 11.45
CA VAL A 268 -16.75 -6.35 11.79
C VAL A 268 -16.08 -7.30 12.79
N PRO A 269 -14.83 -7.72 12.55
CA PRO A 269 -14.15 -8.63 13.47
C PRO A 269 -14.03 -8.03 14.87
N HIS A 270 -13.95 -8.89 15.88
CA HIS A 270 -13.90 -8.46 17.28
C HIS A 270 -12.81 -7.41 17.49
N THR A 271 -13.20 -6.20 17.91
CA THR A 271 -12.31 -5.04 18.01
C THR A 271 -12.38 -4.44 19.39
N ILE A 272 -11.22 -4.13 19.97
CA ILE A 272 -11.08 -3.47 21.28
C ILE A 272 -10.04 -2.35 21.21
N ILE A 273 -10.00 -1.49 22.23
CA ILE A 273 -8.87 -0.58 22.47
C ILE A 273 -8.17 -1.02 23.75
N ARG A 274 -6.85 -1.16 23.68
CA ARG A 274 -6.00 -1.50 24.83
C ARG A 274 -4.59 -0.93 24.65
N ASP A 275 -3.80 -0.99 25.71
CA ASP A 275 -2.37 -0.72 25.64
C ASP A 275 -1.65 -1.85 24.87
N GLY A 276 -0.70 -1.44 24.04
CA GLY A 276 0.17 -2.32 23.27
C GLY A 276 1.61 -1.77 23.17
N PRO A 277 2.48 -2.44 22.40
CA PRO A 277 3.93 -2.13 22.34
C PRO A 277 4.28 -0.70 21.90
N ALA A 278 3.38 -0.01 21.20
CA ALA A 278 3.54 1.38 20.76
C ALA A 278 2.54 2.34 21.42
N GLY A 279 1.99 1.98 22.59
CA GLY A 279 1.00 2.76 23.33
C GLY A 279 -0.45 2.27 23.16
N PRO A 280 -1.45 3.06 23.54
CA PRO A 280 -2.86 2.69 23.33
C PRO A 280 -3.17 2.60 21.83
N GLY A 281 -3.95 1.62 21.44
CA GLY A 281 -4.35 1.39 20.05
C GLY A 281 -5.51 0.42 19.94
N MET A 282 -6.10 0.37 18.75
CA MET A 282 -7.09 -0.66 18.45
C MET A 282 -6.40 -2.01 18.24
N CYS A 283 -6.99 -3.08 18.76
CA CYS A 283 -6.65 -4.47 18.44
C CYS A 283 -7.90 -5.13 17.84
N GLN A 284 -7.78 -5.69 16.63
CA GLN A 284 -8.86 -6.39 15.94
C GLN A 284 -8.44 -7.82 15.66
N LEU A 285 -9.30 -8.78 16.00
CA LEU A 285 -9.04 -10.19 15.77
C LEU A 285 -8.79 -10.46 14.28
N TRP A 286 -7.81 -11.31 14.01
CA TRP A 286 -7.51 -11.76 12.65
C TRP A 286 -8.65 -12.61 12.10
N VAL A 287 -8.93 -12.47 10.79
CA VAL A 287 -9.91 -13.30 10.09
C VAL A 287 -9.15 -14.25 9.18
N ASP A 288 -9.27 -15.55 9.46
CA ASP A 288 -8.75 -16.59 8.59
C ASP A 288 -9.62 -16.73 7.35
N GLN A 289 -8.99 -16.72 6.18
CA GLN A 289 -9.63 -16.87 4.88
C GLN A 289 -9.29 -18.24 4.29
N PRO A 290 -10.18 -18.84 3.47
CA PRO A 290 -9.93 -20.13 2.85
C PRO A 290 -8.66 -20.07 1.99
N GLU A 291 -7.90 -21.18 2.00
CA GLU A 291 -6.70 -21.30 1.17
C GLU A 291 -7.07 -21.27 -0.32
N GLU A 292 -6.35 -20.47 -1.12
CA GLU A 292 -6.52 -20.51 -2.57
C GLU A 292 -6.10 -21.90 -3.09
N PRO A 293 -6.91 -22.56 -3.95
CA PRO A 293 -6.58 -23.87 -4.49
C PRO A 293 -5.27 -23.81 -5.29
N GLU A 294 -4.39 -24.79 -5.04
CA GLU A 294 -3.11 -24.96 -5.74
C GLU A 294 -3.38 -25.31 -7.22
N ASP A 295 -3.31 -24.30 -8.10
CA ASP A 295 -3.23 -24.35 -9.58
C ASP A 295 -3.78 -25.60 -10.30
N GLU A 296 -4.93 -25.46 -10.97
CA GLU A 296 -5.36 -26.15 -12.22
C GLU A 296 -6.85 -25.88 -12.58
N GLN A 297 -7.61 -25.24 -11.68
CA GLN A 297 -9.02 -24.89 -11.90
C GLN A 297 -9.18 -23.43 -12.33
N PRO A 298 -10.21 -23.07 -13.13
CA PRO A 298 -10.51 -21.68 -13.43
C PRO A 298 -10.74 -20.92 -12.11
N ARG A 299 -10.03 -19.80 -11.90
CA ARG A 299 -10.23 -18.92 -10.73
C ARG A 299 -11.70 -18.50 -10.70
N VAL A 300 -12.42 -18.92 -9.66
CA VAL A 300 -13.72 -18.33 -9.33
C VAL A 300 -13.43 -16.91 -8.83
N PRO A 301 -14.10 -15.88 -9.34
CA PRO A 301 -13.86 -14.51 -8.88
C PRO A 301 -14.11 -14.39 -7.37
N ASP A 302 -13.37 -13.52 -6.70
CA ASP A 302 -13.59 -13.23 -5.29
C ASP A 302 -14.93 -12.50 -5.07
N LEU A 303 -15.31 -12.23 -3.82
CA LEU A 303 -16.53 -11.48 -3.50
C LEU A 303 -16.58 -10.08 -4.15
N VAL A 304 -15.42 -9.47 -4.35
CA VAL A 304 -15.21 -8.28 -5.18
C VAL A 304 -14.01 -8.57 -6.08
N ASP A 305 -14.11 -8.31 -7.37
CA ASP A 305 -13.04 -8.63 -8.32
C ASP A 305 -13.09 -7.70 -9.54
N LEU A 306 -12.11 -7.87 -10.43
CA LEU A 306 -12.07 -7.26 -11.76
C LEU A 306 -12.28 -8.32 -12.84
N CYS A 307 -13.13 -8.04 -13.82
CA CYS A 307 -13.29 -8.92 -14.99
C CYS A 307 -13.26 -8.14 -16.31
N PRO A 308 -12.97 -8.80 -17.45
CA PRO A 308 -13.17 -8.19 -18.76
C PRO A 308 -14.62 -7.75 -18.98
N VAL A 309 -14.83 -6.65 -19.71
CA VAL A 309 -16.18 -6.08 -19.94
C VAL A 309 -17.13 -7.05 -20.65
N GLU A 310 -16.59 -7.91 -21.52
CA GLU A 310 -17.34 -8.92 -22.26
C GLU A 310 -17.66 -10.20 -21.46
N HIS A 311 -17.15 -10.33 -20.23
CA HIS A 311 -17.20 -11.59 -19.47
C HIS A 311 -17.69 -11.42 -18.03
N LEU A 312 -18.83 -10.74 -17.84
CA LEU A 312 -19.49 -10.64 -16.54
C LEU A 312 -19.93 -12.05 -16.06
N PRO A 313 -19.36 -12.56 -14.94
CA PRO A 313 -19.74 -13.86 -14.40
C PRO A 313 -21.20 -13.88 -13.92
N ALA A 314 -21.85 -15.04 -13.99
CA ALA A 314 -23.21 -15.20 -13.46
C ALA A 314 -23.21 -15.01 -11.93
N GLY A 315 -24.20 -14.29 -11.41
CA GLY A 315 -24.29 -14.00 -9.98
C GLY A 315 -23.41 -12.83 -9.52
N TYR A 316 -22.90 -12.00 -10.44
CA TYR A 316 -22.13 -10.80 -10.12
C TYR A 316 -22.82 -9.53 -10.65
N LEU A 317 -22.69 -8.45 -9.88
CA LEU A 317 -23.23 -7.14 -10.20
C LEU A 317 -22.09 -6.20 -10.64
N PRO A 318 -22.22 -5.55 -11.81
CA PRO A 318 -21.22 -4.58 -12.26
C PRO A 318 -21.36 -3.25 -11.52
N VAL A 319 -20.22 -2.65 -11.17
CA VAL A 319 -20.14 -1.43 -10.37
C VAL A 319 -19.63 -0.26 -11.21
N LEU A 320 -18.45 -0.43 -11.80
CA LEU A 320 -17.75 0.61 -12.55
C LEU A 320 -17.01 -0.03 -13.72
N ARG A 321 -17.06 0.61 -14.89
CA ARG A 321 -16.11 0.33 -15.98
C ARG A 321 -14.87 1.20 -15.82
N ALA A 322 -13.71 0.59 -15.85
CA ALA A 322 -12.40 1.24 -15.72
C ALA A 322 -11.42 0.67 -16.76
N GLN A 323 -10.20 1.21 -16.74
CA GLN A 323 -9.08 0.66 -17.48
C GLN A 323 -8.03 0.18 -16.48
N ASP A 324 -7.47 -1.00 -16.73
CA ASP A 324 -6.34 -1.48 -15.96
C ASP A 324 -5.03 -0.78 -16.37
N TYR A 325 -3.92 -1.18 -15.78
CA TYR A 325 -2.61 -0.61 -16.09
C TYR A 325 -2.09 -0.96 -17.49
N ALA A 326 -2.60 -2.01 -18.12
CA ALA A 326 -2.31 -2.36 -19.52
C ALA A 326 -3.15 -1.53 -20.51
N GLY A 327 -4.16 -0.81 -20.02
CA GLY A 327 -5.10 -0.03 -20.82
C GLY A 327 -6.28 -0.86 -21.31
N ASP A 328 -6.42 -2.10 -20.82
CA ASP A 328 -7.54 -2.97 -21.15
C ASP A 328 -8.78 -2.54 -20.35
N ASP A 329 -9.94 -2.58 -21.01
CA ASP A 329 -11.20 -2.23 -20.37
C ASP A 329 -11.63 -3.35 -19.41
N VAL A 330 -11.84 -2.99 -18.15
CA VAL A 330 -12.26 -3.91 -17.08
C VAL A 330 -13.54 -3.41 -16.39
N LEU A 331 -14.27 -4.33 -15.79
CA LEU A 331 -15.37 -4.06 -14.87
C LEU A 331 -14.93 -4.37 -13.45
N LEU A 332 -15.14 -3.42 -12.55
CA LEU A 332 -15.25 -3.71 -11.13
C LEU A 332 -16.60 -4.38 -10.89
N ILE A 333 -16.56 -5.55 -10.27
CA ILE A 333 -17.73 -6.38 -9.98
C ILE A 333 -17.74 -6.80 -8.51
N HIS A 334 -18.92 -7.13 -7.99
CA HIS A 334 -19.03 -7.86 -6.73
C HIS A 334 -20.10 -8.95 -6.83
N ALA A 335 -20.00 -9.96 -5.98
CA ALA A 335 -20.97 -11.04 -5.91
C ALA A 335 -22.35 -10.52 -5.47
N ASP A 336 -23.42 -11.04 -6.06
CA ASP A 336 -24.80 -10.87 -5.59
C ASP A 336 -25.07 -11.84 -4.44
N ASP A 337 -24.37 -11.62 -3.32
CA ASP A 337 -24.36 -12.46 -2.12
C ASP A 337 -25.05 -11.71 -0.95
N ALA A 338 -25.97 -12.37 -0.26
CA ALA A 338 -26.72 -11.78 0.85
C ALA A 338 -25.82 -11.36 2.03
N ARG A 339 -24.74 -12.10 2.30
CA ARG A 339 -23.74 -11.76 3.33
C ARG A 339 -23.03 -10.46 2.97
N LEU A 340 -22.71 -10.28 1.69
CA LEU A 340 -22.07 -9.06 1.18
C LEU A 340 -23.04 -7.88 1.11
N GLN A 341 -24.32 -8.14 0.84
CA GLN A 341 -25.37 -7.12 0.87
C GLN A 341 -25.50 -6.51 2.28
N LEU A 342 -25.38 -7.30 3.34
CA LEU A 342 -25.37 -6.78 4.72
C LEU A 342 -24.20 -5.81 4.95
N VAL A 343 -23.01 -6.09 4.41
CA VAL A 343 -21.87 -5.17 4.46
C VAL A 343 -22.18 -3.88 3.70
N ALA A 344 -22.85 -3.95 2.56
CA ALA A 344 -23.26 -2.77 1.80
C ALA A 344 -24.25 -1.89 2.58
N VAL A 345 -25.26 -2.49 3.21
CA VAL A 345 -26.21 -1.78 4.08
C VAL A 345 -25.48 -1.16 5.28
N PHE A 346 -24.55 -1.90 5.88
CA PHE A 346 -23.75 -1.43 6.99
C PHE A 346 -22.90 -0.22 6.62
N ASP A 347 -22.22 -0.24 5.48
CA ASP A 347 -21.44 0.89 4.96
C ASP A 347 -22.28 2.17 4.83
N VAL A 348 -23.57 2.05 4.48
CA VAL A 348 -24.49 3.20 4.43
C VAL A 348 -24.77 3.73 5.83
N LEU A 349 -25.10 2.87 6.79
CA LEU A 349 -25.39 3.26 8.17
C LEU A 349 -24.19 3.95 8.83
N VAL A 350 -23.01 3.34 8.71
CA VAL A 350 -21.78 3.86 9.30
C VAL A 350 -21.10 4.89 8.42
N ASN A 351 -21.66 5.23 7.25
CA ASN A 351 -21.11 6.21 6.33
C ASN A 351 -19.63 5.95 6.01
N ASN A 352 -19.32 4.72 5.58
CA ASN A 352 -17.96 4.29 5.33
C ASN A 352 -17.36 5.04 4.14
N ALA A 353 -16.33 5.84 4.41
CA ALA A 353 -15.70 6.67 3.41
C ALA A 353 -14.59 5.97 2.64
N ASP A 354 -14.30 4.69 2.82
CA ASP A 354 -13.16 4.05 2.14
C ASP A 354 -13.29 2.53 1.95
N ARG A 355 -14.49 1.98 1.67
CA ARG A 355 -14.65 0.53 1.43
C ARG A 355 -14.06 0.10 0.09
N LYS A 356 -12.87 -0.48 0.11
CA LYS A 356 -12.19 -1.10 -1.05
C LYS A 356 -12.48 -2.60 -1.14
N GLY A 357 -12.20 -3.20 -2.29
CA GLY A 357 -12.33 -4.66 -2.48
C GLY A 357 -11.51 -5.45 -1.46
N GLY A 358 -10.24 -5.09 -1.24
CA GLY A 358 -9.37 -5.73 -0.25
C GLY A 358 -9.76 -5.50 1.23
N HIS A 359 -10.84 -4.77 1.51
CA HIS A 359 -11.38 -4.62 2.87
C HIS A 359 -12.49 -5.64 3.17
N ILE A 360 -12.78 -6.55 2.24
CA ILE A 360 -13.86 -7.54 2.34
C ILE A 360 -13.22 -8.91 2.40
N LEU A 361 -13.45 -9.61 3.51
CA LEU A 361 -12.83 -10.90 3.80
C LEU A 361 -13.90 -11.98 3.83
N ASP A 362 -13.71 -13.04 3.04
CA ASP A 362 -14.49 -14.28 3.14
C ASP A 362 -13.83 -15.17 4.20
N GLY A 363 -14.49 -15.32 5.34
CA GLY A 363 -13.96 -16.08 6.48
C GLY A 363 -14.15 -17.58 6.29
N VAL A 364 -13.25 -18.38 6.86
CA VAL A 364 -13.37 -19.85 6.90
C VAL A 364 -14.60 -20.36 7.67
N ASP A 365 -15.19 -19.50 8.50
CA ASP A 365 -16.44 -19.72 9.22
C ASP A 365 -17.69 -19.51 8.35
N GLY A 366 -17.51 -19.17 7.07
CA GLY A 366 -18.58 -18.91 6.10
C GLY A 366 -19.20 -17.51 6.23
N ARG A 367 -18.63 -16.62 7.05
CA ARG A 367 -19.10 -15.23 7.18
C ARG A 367 -18.30 -14.30 6.28
N VAL A 368 -18.87 -13.12 6.02
CA VAL A 368 -18.19 -12.04 5.31
C VAL A 368 -17.92 -10.92 6.27
N TYR A 369 -16.67 -10.47 6.31
CA TYR A 369 -16.22 -9.41 7.19
C TYR A 369 -15.80 -8.17 6.41
N GLY A 370 -16.15 -7.00 6.93
CA GLY A 370 -15.53 -5.73 6.57
C GLY A 370 -14.41 -5.40 7.53
N VAL A 371 -13.31 -4.83 7.04
CA VAL A 371 -12.21 -4.27 7.86
C VAL A 371 -11.90 -2.82 7.47
N ASP A 372 -11.00 -2.18 8.23
CA ASP A 372 -10.52 -0.81 7.99
C ASP A 372 -11.62 0.28 8.06
N HIS A 373 -12.21 0.43 9.24
CA HIS A 373 -13.30 1.37 9.54
C HIS A 373 -12.83 2.68 10.18
N GLY A 374 -11.53 2.97 10.13
CA GLY A 374 -11.00 4.24 10.63
C GLY A 374 -11.65 5.48 9.98
N LEU A 375 -12.20 5.36 8.77
CA LEU A 375 -12.88 6.44 8.03
C LEU A 375 -14.40 6.27 7.99
N CYS A 376 -15.01 5.92 9.12
CA CYS A 376 -16.45 5.80 9.29
C CYS A 376 -17.02 6.86 10.25
N LEU A 377 -18.35 6.93 10.31
CA LEU A 377 -19.19 7.64 11.26
C LEU A 377 -19.15 9.16 11.16
N HIS A 378 -18.57 9.71 10.08
CA HIS A 378 -18.56 11.14 9.83
C HIS A 378 -19.98 11.73 9.75
N THR A 379 -20.15 12.99 10.15
CA THR A 379 -21.45 13.70 10.13
C THR A 379 -21.94 14.00 8.72
N GLU A 380 -21.07 14.54 7.87
CA GLU A 380 -21.32 14.74 6.43
C GLU A 380 -21.33 13.39 5.68
N ASP A 381 -22.18 13.24 4.66
CA ASP A 381 -22.17 12.09 3.74
C ASP A 381 -20.81 12.01 3.03
N LYS A 382 -20.06 10.97 3.37
CA LYS A 382 -18.75 10.66 2.82
C LYS A 382 -18.71 9.26 2.24
N LEU A 383 -19.86 8.56 2.12
CA LEU A 383 -19.87 7.15 1.78
C LEU A 383 -19.20 6.92 0.41
N ARG A 384 -18.15 6.10 0.42
CA ARG A 384 -17.40 5.62 -0.75
C ARG A 384 -17.20 4.13 -0.61
N THR A 385 -17.81 3.36 -1.50
CA THR A 385 -17.78 1.90 -1.44
C THR A 385 -17.65 1.30 -2.83
N VAL A 386 -17.11 0.08 -2.91
CA VAL A 386 -17.15 -0.74 -4.12
C VAL A 386 -18.47 -1.53 -4.25
N LEU A 387 -19.37 -1.45 -3.27
CA LEU A 387 -20.60 -2.23 -3.22
C LEU A 387 -21.83 -1.53 -3.84
N TRP A 388 -21.64 -0.74 -4.91
CA TRP A 388 -22.74 -0.01 -5.55
C TRP A 388 -23.63 -0.85 -6.46
N GLY A 389 -23.37 -2.14 -6.67
CA GLY A 389 -24.20 -2.97 -7.54
C GLY A 389 -25.65 -3.09 -7.07
N TRP A 390 -25.91 -2.85 -5.78
CA TRP A 390 -27.27 -2.76 -5.22
C TRP A 390 -27.87 -1.35 -5.22
N ALA A 391 -27.26 -0.35 -5.86
CA ALA A 391 -27.81 1.01 -5.92
C ALA A 391 -29.27 1.01 -6.42
N GLY A 392 -30.16 1.68 -5.67
CA GLY A 392 -31.59 1.75 -5.98
C GLY A 392 -32.38 0.46 -5.72
N LYS A 393 -31.76 -0.58 -5.13
CA LYS A 393 -32.44 -1.81 -4.72
C LYS A 393 -33.02 -1.67 -3.30
N PRO A 394 -34.13 -2.36 -2.99
CA PRO A 394 -34.68 -2.37 -1.65
C PRO A 394 -33.70 -3.00 -0.65
N VAL A 395 -33.75 -2.52 0.60
CA VAL A 395 -33.11 -3.17 1.75
C VAL A 395 -34.03 -4.27 2.28
N ASP A 396 -33.46 -5.41 2.67
CA ASP A 396 -34.22 -6.56 3.18
C ASP A 396 -34.90 -6.27 4.54
N ASP A 397 -36.08 -6.86 4.75
CA ASP A 397 -36.89 -6.64 5.96
C ASP A 397 -36.15 -7.05 7.24
N ASP A 398 -35.37 -8.15 7.22
CA ASP A 398 -34.61 -8.62 8.39
C ASP A 398 -33.51 -7.61 8.77
N ALA A 399 -32.90 -6.97 7.77
CA ALA A 399 -31.93 -5.89 7.99
C ALA A 399 -32.62 -4.65 8.57
N LEU A 400 -33.79 -4.27 8.05
CA LEU A 400 -34.57 -3.12 8.56
C LEU A 400 -35.02 -3.33 10.02
N GLU A 401 -35.39 -4.55 10.42
CA GLU A 401 -35.70 -4.85 11.82
C GLU A 401 -34.51 -4.61 12.74
N ALA A 402 -33.30 -4.96 12.29
CA ALA A 402 -32.07 -4.66 13.04
C ALA A 402 -31.78 -3.16 13.10
N VAL A 403 -31.99 -2.44 12.00
CA VAL A 403 -31.85 -0.98 11.95
C VAL A 403 -32.84 -0.28 12.88
N ALA A 404 -34.09 -0.74 12.97
CA ALA A 404 -35.07 -0.20 13.91
C ALA A 404 -34.61 -0.34 15.36
N ARG A 405 -34.05 -1.50 15.74
CA ARG A 405 -33.45 -1.69 17.08
C ARG A 405 -32.23 -0.80 17.31
N LEU A 406 -31.45 -0.52 16.27
CA LEU A 406 -30.32 0.41 16.36
C LEU A 406 -30.81 1.84 16.64
N VAL A 407 -31.85 2.31 15.96
CA VAL A 407 -32.45 3.65 16.19
C VAL A 407 -32.84 3.81 17.66
N ASP A 408 -33.57 2.83 18.22
CA ASP A 408 -33.98 2.87 19.63
C ASP A 408 -32.78 2.83 20.60
N ALA A 409 -31.70 2.14 20.23
CA ALA A 409 -30.51 2.00 21.08
C ALA A 409 -29.64 3.26 21.12
N VAL A 410 -29.54 4.00 20.00
CA VAL A 410 -28.67 5.18 19.88
C VAL A 410 -29.06 6.30 20.84
N ASP A 411 -30.34 6.43 21.21
CA ASP A 411 -30.81 7.42 22.19
C ASP A 411 -30.58 6.98 23.67
N GLY A 412 -30.07 5.77 23.90
CA GLY A 412 -29.86 5.18 25.22
C GLY A 412 -28.39 5.00 25.61
N ASP A 413 -28.14 3.99 26.44
CA ASP A 413 -26.80 3.67 26.96
C ASP A 413 -25.80 3.34 25.84
N PHE A 414 -26.27 2.79 24.71
CA PHE A 414 -25.44 2.50 23.56
C PHE A 414 -24.90 3.78 22.90
N GLY A 415 -25.71 4.83 22.76
CA GLY A 415 -25.24 6.14 22.30
C GLY A 415 -24.17 6.73 23.22
N ASN A 416 -24.36 6.61 24.54
CA ASN A 416 -23.37 7.03 25.53
C ASN A 416 -22.06 6.23 25.42
N GLN A 417 -22.13 4.95 25.07
CA GLN A 417 -20.95 4.12 24.81
C GLN A 417 -20.21 4.58 23.55
N LEU A 418 -20.92 4.84 22.45
CA LEU A 418 -20.32 5.35 21.22
C LEU A 418 -19.66 6.73 21.42
N ALA A 419 -20.27 7.60 22.24
CA ALA A 419 -19.76 8.92 22.57
C ALA A 419 -18.42 8.91 23.33
N GLN A 420 -17.96 7.75 23.79
CA GLN A 420 -16.60 7.58 24.35
C GLN A 420 -15.52 7.51 23.26
N HIS A 421 -15.92 7.29 22.00
CA HIS A 421 -15.01 6.99 20.90
C HIS A 421 -15.18 7.93 19.69
N ILE A 422 -16.40 8.45 19.49
CA ILE A 422 -16.76 9.43 18.46
C ILE A 422 -17.53 10.59 19.10
N THR A 423 -17.70 11.69 18.36
CA THR A 423 -18.39 12.88 18.89
C THR A 423 -19.89 12.66 19.03
N GLU A 424 -20.54 13.41 19.93
CA GLU A 424 -22.01 13.38 20.07
C GLU A 424 -22.74 13.69 18.76
N THR A 425 -22.20 14.61 17.95
CA THR A 425 -22.78 14.93 16.64
C THR A 425 -22.69 13.77 15.64
N GLU A 426 -21.65 12.95 15.72
CA GLU A 426 -21.50 11.75 14.89
C GLU A 426 -22.45 10.64 15.34
N VAL A 427 -22.67 10.50 16.65
CA VAL A 427 -23.69 9.59 17.20
C VAL A 427 -25.08 9.98 16.72
N VAL A 428 -25.43 11.26 16.80
CA VAL A 428 -26.71 11.78 16.26
C VAL A 428 -26.80 11.52 14.76
N ALA A 429 -25.74 11.75 14.00
CA ALA A 429 -25.73 11.51 12.55
C ALA A 429 -25.95 10.03 12.20
N LEU A 430 -25.44 9.08 12.99
CA LEU A 430 -25.75 7.66 12.85
C LEU A 430 -27.24 7.39 13.04
N GLY A 431 -27.86 7.93 14.10
CA GLY A 431 -29.29 7.78 14.36
C GLY A 431 -30.16 8.37 13.25
N VAL A 432 -29.79 9.53 12.71
CA VAL A 432 -30.46 10.16 11.56
C VAL A 432 -30.38 9.26 10.34
N ARG A 433 -29.19 8.78 9.95
CA ARG A 433 -29.02 7.86 8.80
C ARG A 433 -29.81 6.58 8.95
N ALA A 434 -29.82 5.99 10.14
CA ALA A 434 -30.60 4.79 10.44
C ALA A 434 -32.11 5.05 10.29
N THR A 435 -32.60 6.20 10.77
CA THR A 435 -34.00 6.62 10.61
C THR A 435 -34.36 6.85 9.14
N GLU A 436 -33.53 7.57 8.39
CA GLU A 436 -33.71 7.82 6.96
C GLU A 436 -33.80 6.50 6.16
N MET A 437 -33.01 5.49 6.53
CA MET A 437 -33.06 4.16 5.91
C MET A 437 -34.39 3.44 6.19
N LEU A 438 -35.00 3.62 7.36
CA LEU A 438 -36.32 3.05 7.65
C LEU A 438 -37.45 3.78 6.91
N GLU A 439 -37.33 5.11 6.78
CA GLU A 439 -38.31 5.93 6.05
C GLU A 439 -38.26 5.68 4.53
N ASN A 440 -37.07 5.44 3.99
CA ASN A 440 -36.83 5.14 2.59
C ASN A 440 -35.91 3.91 2.45
N PRO A 441 -36.46 2.69 2.51
CA PRO A 441 -35.71 1.42 2.58
C PRO A 441 -35.15 1.00 1.22
N VAL A 442 -34.33 1.88 0.62
CA VAL A 442 -33.70 1.71 -0.68
C VAL A 442 -32.24 2.10 -0.57
N MET A 443 -31.36 1.24 -1.09
CA MET A 443 -29.93 1.51 -1.18
C MET A 443 -29.67 2.80 -1.97
N PRO A 444 -28.81 3.70 -1.47
CA PRO A 444 -28.56 4.98 -2.11
C PRO A 444 -27.91 4.84 -3.48
N THR A 445 -28.03 5.88 -4.30
CA THR A 445 -27.35 5.98 -5.60
C THR A 445 -25.97 6.62 -5.46
N PRO A 446 -25.02 6.35 -6.39
CA PRO A 446 -23.69 6.94 -6.39
C PRO A 446 -23.65 8.39 -6.92
N ASP A 447 -24.68 9.21 -6.65
CA ASP A 447 -24.89 10.55 -7.23
C ASP A 447 -23.99 11.65 -6.61
N ARG A 448 -22.80 11.26 -6.14
CA ARG A 448 -21.85 12.07 -5.39
C ARG A 448 -20.55 12.27 -6.18
N ARG A 449 -19.72 13.24 -5.78
CA ARG A 449 -18.54 13.65 -6.56
C ARG A 449 -17.48 12.54 -6.72
N ARG A 450 -17.35 11.66 -5.73
CA ARG A 450 -16.38 10.53 -5.72
C ARG A 450 -16.99 9.33 -4.99
N PRO A 451 -17.85 8.52 -5.63
CA PRO A 451 -18.55 7.39 -4.97
C PRO A 451 -17.66 6.15 -4.76
N ILE A 452 -16.57 6.04 -5.51
CA ILE A 452 -15.64 4.91 -5.44
C ILE A 452 -14.39 5.36 -4.67
N PRO A 453 -13.92 4.58 -3.66
CA PRO A 453 -12.67 4.88 -2.99
C PRO A 453 -11.48 4.64 -3.91
N TRP A 454 -10.33 5.23 -3.56
CA TRP A 454 -9.11 5.08 -4.35
C TRP A 454 -7.95 4.53 -3.51
N PRO A 455 -7.26 3.47 -3.95
CA PRO A 455 -7.63 2.62 -5.10
C PRO A 455 -8.95 1.87 -4.83
N ALA A 456 -9.63 1.41 -5.87
CA ALA A 456 -10.88 0.64 -5.72
C ALA A 456 -10.61 -0.81 -5.29
N PHE A 457 -9.48 -1.36 -5.72
CA PHE A 457 -9.07 -2.75 -5.54
C PHE A 457 -7.58 -2.86 -5.23
#